data_AF-A0A1C5D729-F1
#
_entry.id   AF-A0A1C5D729-F1
#
_cell.length_a   1.000
_cell.length_b   1.000
_cell.length_c   1.000
_cell.angle_alpha   90.00
_cell.angle_beta   90.00
_cell.angle_gamma   90.00
#
_symmetry.space_group_name_H-M   'P 1'
#
loop_
_entity.id
_entity.type
_entity.pdbx_description
1 polymer ?
#
loop_
_entity_poly.entity_id
_entity_poly.type
_entity_poly.pdbx_seq_one_letter_code
_entity_poly.pdbx_strand_id
1 'polypeptide(L)' 'MISKDDIRAILAASTGIGSVEEFPDDAELVVDSFTLLVLQHGLEDKHGVILDPQFEDMGLLTSIDGIHAYVLGVLSSS' A
#
# COMPACT_ATOMS: atom_id res chain seq x y z
N MET A 1 -1.00 -13.60 5.81
CA MET A 1 -1.72 -12.36 6.16
C MET A 1 -0.81 -11.22 5.76
N ILE A 2 -1.30 -10.27 4.97
CA ILE A 2 -0.48 -9.15 4.50
C ILE A 2 -0.19 -8.24 5.69
N SER A 3 1.08 -7.97 5.94
CA SER A 3 1.57 -7.12 7.03
C SER A 3 1.85 -5.70 6.53
N LYS A 4 2.01 -4.76 7.47
CA LYS A 4 2.46 -3.41 7.15
C LYS A 4 3.88 -3.39 6.56
N ASP A 5 4.73 -4.32 6.99
CA ASP A 5 6.09 -4.44 6.46
C ASP A 5 6.10 -4.94 5.01
N ASP A 6 5.13 -5.75 4.59
CA ASP A 6 4.95 -6.11 3.18
C ASP A 6 4.65 -4.87 2.33
N ILE A 7 3.77 -3.99 2.82
CA ILE A 7 3.42 -2.72 2.16
C ILE A 7 4.66 -1.82 2.05
N ARG A 8 5.42 -1.67 3.14
CA ARG A 8 6.67 -0.90 3.13
C ARG A 8 7.68 -1.49 2.14
N ALA A 9 7.84 -2.80 2.12
CA ALA A 9 8.78 -3.46 1.21
C ALA A 9 8.39 -3.27 -0.27
N ILE A 10 7.10 -3.23 -0.58
CA ILE A 10 6.60 -2.92 -1.93
C ILE A 10 6.91 -1.47 -2.31
N LEU A 11 6.63 -0.52 -1.40
CA LEU A 11 6.90 0.91 -1.63
C LEU A 11 8.40 1.20 -1.76
N ALA A 12 9.23 0.64 -0.88
CA ALA A 12 10.68 0.85 -0.89
C ALA A 12 11.35 0.28 -2.15
N ALA A 13 10.85 -0.84 -2.69
CA ALA A 13 11.44 -1.51 -3.84
C ALA A 13 11.34 -0.70 -5.15
N SER A 14 10.38 0.21 -5.27
CA SER A 14 10.06 0.88 -6.54
C SER A 14 10.33 2.38 -6.55
N THR A 15 10.21 3.03 -5.39
CA THR A 15 10.28 4.48 -5.28
C THR A 15 11.70 4.96 -4.95
N GLY A 16 12.57 4.05 -4.48
CA GLY A 16 13.87 4.41 -3.91
C GLY A 16 13.74 5.28 -2.64
N ILE A 17 12.52 5.39 -2.09
CA ILE A 17 12.21 6.16 -0.91
C ILE A 17 12.72 5.37 0.31
N GLY A 18 13.96 5.65 0.72
CA GLY A 18 14.49 5.30 2.04
C GLY A 18 14.48 3.82 2.40
N SER A 19 14.98 3.50 3.59
CA SER A 19 14.89 2.13 4.10
C SER A 19 13.51 1.87 4.70
N VAL A 20 13.09 0.60 4.72
CA VAL A 20 11.82 0.13 5.31
C VAL A 20 11.62 0.64 6.76
N GLU A 21 12.69 0.95 7.47
CA GLU A 21 12.66 1.45 8.86
C GLU A 21 12.34 2.95 9.01
N GLU A 22 12.31 3.75 7.95
CA GLU A 22 12.17 5.22 8.03
C GLU A 22 10.71 5.71 7.98
N PHE A 23 9.73 4.82 7.79
CA PHE A 23 8.31 5.20 7.68
C PHE A 23 7.49 4.71 8.87
N PRO A 24 7.14 5.60 9.82
CA PRO A 24 6.10 5.34 10.82
C PRO A 24 4.80 4.88 10.14
N ASP A 25 4.04 4.04 10.84
CA ASP A 25 2.76 3.49 10.33
C ASP A 25 1.76 4.59 9.93
N ASP A 26 1.76 5.70 10.68
CA ASP A 26 0.84 6.84 10.59
C ASP A 26 1.42 8.03 9.81
N ALA A 27 2.63 7.91 9.26
CA ALA A 27 3.25 8.98 8.51
C ALA A 27 2.45 9.31 7.24
N GLU A 28 2.30 10.61 6.98
CA GLU A 28 1.63 11.09 5.78
C GLU A 28 2.44 10.71 4.54
N LEU A 29 1.81 9.91 3.67
CA LEU A 29 2.35 9.41 2.43
C LEU A 29 1.61 10.06 1.27
N VAL A 30 2.36 10.68 0.35
CA VAL A 30 1.81 11.15 -0.91
C VAL A 30 1.81 9.98 -1.90
N VAL A 31 0.65 9.37 -2.10
CA VAL A 31 0.46 8.34 -3.13
C VAL A 31 0.07 9.02 -4.44
N ASP A 32 1.05 9.17 -5.33
CA ASP A 32 0.79 9.55 -6.71
C ASP A 32 0.36 8.33 -7.56
N SER A 33 0.06 8.57 -8.84
CA SER A 33 -0.37 7.51 -9.76
C SER A 33 0.69 6.43 -9.96
N PHE A 34 1.98 6.76 -9.84
CA PHE A 34 3.07 5.80 -9.98
C PHE A 34 3.18 4.92 -8.73
N THR A 35 3.13 5.53 -7.56
CA THR A 35 3.14 4.86 -6.25
C THR A 35 1.94 3.93 -6.12
N LEU A 36 0.78 4.34 -6.61
CA LEU A 36 -0.40 3.51 -6.66
C LEU A 36 -0.22 2.28 -7.56
N LEU A 37 0.34 2.47 -8.76
CA LEU A 37 0.61 1.37 -9.69
C LEU A 37 1.61 0.35 -9.11
N VAL A 38 2.62 0.84 -8.40
CA VAL A 38 3.57 0.01 -7.65
C VAL A 38 2.84 -0.84 -6.61
N LEU A 39 1.99 -0.21 -5.79
CA LEU A 39 1.25 -0.90 -4.73
C LEU A 39 0.38 -2.00 -5.34
N GLN A 40 -0.35 -1.69 -6.40
CA GLN A 40 -1.17 -2.65 -7.14
C GLN A 40 -0.32 -3.83 -7.64
N HIS A 41 0.76 -3.53 -8.36
CA HIS A 41 1.61 -4.56 -8.94
C HIS A 41 2.30 -5.41 -7.87
N GLY A 42 2.83 -4.82 -6.80
CA GLY A 42 3.53 -5.53 -5.74
C GLY A 42 2.61 -6.42 -4.91
N LEU A 43 1.37 -6.00 -4.66
CA LEU A 43 0.37 -6.81 -3.96
C LEU A 43 -0.17 -7.94 -4.83
N GLU A 44 -0.34 -7.70 -6.13
CA GLU A 44 -0.74 -8.73 -7.08
C GLU A 44 0.36 -9.79 -7.23
N ASP A 45 1.61 -9.38 -7.46
CA ASP A 45 2.73 -10.30 -7.69
C ASP A 45 3.07 -11.13 -6.45
N LYS A 46 3.14 -10.50 -5.27
CA LYS A 46 3.57 -11.18 -4.03
C LYS A 46 2.45 -11.88 -3.28
N HIS A 47 1.21 -11.40 -3.42
CA HIS A 47 0.08 -11.85 -2.60
C HIS A 47 -1.17 -12.22 -3.40
N GLY A 48 -1.18 -12.06 -4.72
CA GLY A 48 -2.34 -12.34 -5.57
C GLY A 48 -3.51 -11.38 -5.34
N VAL A 49 -3.27 -10.22 -4.73
CA VAL A 49 -4.32 -9.24 -4.40
C VAL A 49 -4.37 -8.14 -5.45
N ILE A 50 -5.50 -8.03 -6.13
CA ILE A 50 -5.77 -6.97 -7.09
C ILE A 50 -6.46 -5.82 -6.35
N LEU A 51 -5.86 -4.62 -6.39
CA LEU A 51 -6.49 -3.42 -5.87
C LEU A 51 -7.09 -2.59 -7.00
N ASP A 52 -8.35 -2.18 -6.85
CA ASP A 52 -9.03 -1.24 -7.74
C ASP A 52 -9.69 -0.09 -6.94
N PRO A 53 -8.89 0.76 -6.25
CA PRO A 53 -9.42 1.80 -5.38
C PRO A 53 -10.16 2.86 -6.21
N GLN A 54 -11.36 3.18 -5.75
CA GLN A 54 -12.15 4.29 -6.28
C GLN A 54 -11.70 5.61 -5.66
N PHE A 55 -12.21 6.73 -6.18
CA PHE A 55 -11.85 8.06 -5.68
C PHE A 55 -12.10 8.22 -4.17
N GLU A 56 -13.16 7.60 -3.66
CA GLU A 56 -13.53 7.62 -2.24
C GLU A 56 -12.52 6.86 -1.36
N ASP A 57 -11.86 5.84 -1.92
CA ASP A 57 -10.86 5.02 -1.23
C ASP A 57 -9.50 5.73 -1.13
N MET A 58 -9.23 6.71 -2.00
CA MET A 58 -7.94 7.42 -2.03
C MET A 58 -7.62 8.11 -0.70
N GLY A 59 -8.63 8.48 0.09
CA GLY A 59 -8.42 9.02 1.44
C GLY A 59 -7.74 8.04 2.39
N LEU A 60 -7.91 6.73 2.18
CA LEU A 60 -7.25 5.68 2.95
C LEU A 60 -5.82 5.42 2.44
N LEU A 61 -5.49 5.79 1.21
CA LEU A 61 -4.17 5.56 0.62
C LEU A 61 -3.21 6.72 0.92
N THR A 62 -3.17 7.16 2.19
CA THR A 62 -2.41 8.33 2.64
C THR A 62 -1.44 8.03 3.78
N SER A 63 -1.38 6.77 4.24
CA SER A 63 -0.42 6.29 5.24
C SER A 63 -0.30 4.77 5.12
N ILE A 64 0.72 4.16 5.76
CA ILE A 64 0.86 2.70 5.79
C ILE A 64 -0.33 2.05 6.51
N ASP A 65 -0.80 2.67 7.60
CA ASP A 65 -2.01 2.25 8.32
C ASP A 65 -3.24 2.25 7.42
N GLY A 66 -3.46 3.33 6.68
CA GLY A 66 -4.61 3.45 5.80
C GLY A 66 -4.56 2.45 4.64
N ILE A 67 -3.39 2.27 4.02
CA ILE A 67 -3.19 1.27 2.97
C ILE A 67 -3.43 -0.14 3.52
N HIS A 68 -2.91 -0.45 4.71
CA HIS A 68 -3.11 -1.75 5.34
C HIS A 68 -4.58 -2.02 5.66
N ALA A 69 -5.29 -1.03 6.20
CA ALA A 69 -6.72 -1.12 6.46
C ALA A 69 -7.53 -1.34 5.18
N TYR A 70 -7.20 -0.62 4.10
CA TYR A 70 -7.83 -0.80 2.80
C TYR A 70 -7.63 -2.23 2.25
N VAL A 71 -6.39 -2.71 2.24
CA VAL A 71 -6.05 -4.07 1.76
C VAL A 71 -6.78 -5.15 2.56
N LEU A 72 -6.86 -5.01 3.88
CA LEU A 72 -7.62 -5.96 4.72
C LEU A 72 -9.13 -5.90 4.43
N GLY A 73 -9.67 -4.71 4.12
CA GLY A 73 -11.06 -4.53 3.70
C GLY A 73 -11.38 -5.28 2.41
N VAL A 74 -10.50 -5.18 1.40
CA VAL A 74 -10.62 -5.91 0.12
C VAL A 74 -10.61 -7.43 0.35
N LEU A 75 -9.66 -7.91 1.16
CA LEU A 75 -9.55 -9.33 1.50
C LEU A 75 -10.73 -9.88 2.29
N SER A 76 -11.40 -9.05 3.09
CA SER A 76 -12.58 -9.44 3.86
C SER A 76 -13.86 -9.47 3.01
N SER A 77 -13.82 -8.86 1.83
CA SER A 77 -14.94 -8.75 0.89
C SER A 77 -14.88 -9.78 -0.25
N SER A 78 -13.82 -10.60 -0.28
CA SER A 78 -13.55 -11.66 -1.27
C SER A 78 -13.76 -13.06 -0.68
#